data_AF-A0A2E8SJV9-F1
#
_entry.id   AF-A0A2E8SJV9-F1
#
_cell.length_a   1.000
_cell.length_b   1.000
_cell.length_c   1.000
_cell.angle_alpha   90.00
_cell.angle_beta   90.00
_cell.angle_gamma   90.00
#
_symmetry.space_group_name_H-M   'P 1'
#
loop_
_entity.id
_entity.type
_entity.pdbx_description
1 polymer ?
#
loop_
_entity_poly.entity_id
_entity_poly.type
_entity_poly.pdbx_seq_one_letter_code
_entity_poly.pdbx_strand_id
1 'polypeptide(L)'
;MKNFMLLILLIPLFGFNQALIITEIADPNGSGSANKRFIEIFNNSNSSIDLTDYKIKKWVGSSTSTGSNESTLQGTLEAYSFYIIASHADTFKSTYGFAANQITSAVISGNGDDSYALIYASNGHVYDLYGTGNNTDGSNTGWEYEDGRAERDGSSTTASTVWLQADWNVYNDTGGGGSTNSPQNAPNDYDPGHWTGSPAHDTWHGRTSTSWSNNGNWSSGTAPVSSDKVHVRQSTNSPIISDENSISDLTIYSSGTMTIDKDGALTANGEIINNGTLTIESDSDESGSLIAKLASTPSITYNNYVYSGEWKLIGLPVTGEVVDDIDDNLLANGSKSAIGYYDNANGSWATFNTGSTSGTELVNTRGYEIRAASSNGTVSFTGTMLNSDLTNVAITTETSPGSNWNLVGNPYPSFVRMTDDSGDTTNNFLKVNASAIDDTAEAVYGWDGTSYDIYDHDDDASGRPDLIAPGTGFFIYAASDTNVSFTEAMQVHSGGIGFHGSLANGSETRRSAKVTIRMNDEFLSKNLR
;
A
#
# COMPACT_ATOMS: atom_id res chain seq x y z
N MET A 1 -26.14 -20.93 -62.42
CA MET A 1 -25.14 -21.06 -61.35
C MET A 1 -25.63 -20.27 -60.16
N LYS A 2 -26.22 -20.93 -59.15
CA LYS A 2 -26.64 -20.29 -57.90
C LYS A 2 -25.52 -20.53 -56.89
N ASN A 3 -24.77 -19.49 -56.56
CA ASN A 3 -23.69 -19.55 -55.58
C ASN A 3 -24.29 -19.75 -54.20
N PHE A 4 -24.08 -20.92 -53.61
CA PHE A 4 -24.27 -21.15 -52.18
C PHE A 4 -23.11 -20.48 -51.46
N MET A 5 -23.36 -19.35 -50.81
CA MET A 5 -22.39 -18.71 -49.92
C MET A 5 -22.49 -19.41 -48.57
N LEU A 6 -21.51 -20.24 -48.23
CA LEU A 6 -21.37 -20.88 -46.93
C LEU A 6 -20.88 -19.83 -45.94
N LEU A 7 -21.77 -19.32 -45.10
CA LEU A 7 -21.43 -18.42 -44.00
C LEU A 7 -20.84 -19.27 -42.85
N ILE A 8 -19.52 -19.32 -42.74
CA ILE A 8 -18.83 -19.89 -41.58
C ILE A 8 -18.95 -18.88 -40.44
N LEU A 9 -19.90 -19.11 -39.54
CA LEU A 9 -20.04 -18.37 -38.30
C LEU A 9 -18.90 -18.82 -37.36
N LEU A 10 -17.83 -18.03 -37.29
CA LEU A 10 -16.76 -18.21 -36.31
C LEU A 10 -17.29 -17.77 -34.94
N ILE A 11 -17.88 -18.70 -34.19
CA ILE A 11 -18.21 -18.46 -32.79
C ILE A 11 -16.88 -18.48 -32.04
N PRO A 12 -16.47 -17.40 -31.35
CA PRO A 12 -15.35 -17.49 -30.43
C PRO A 12 -15.73 -18.53 -29.37
N LEU A 13 -15.00 -19.65 -29.32
CA LEU A 13 -14.99 -20.48 -28.13
C LEU A 13 -14.47 -19.60 -27.01
N PHE A 14 -15.36 -19.08 -26.18
CA PHE A 14 -15.00 -18.66 -24.83
C PHE A 14 -14.51 -19.93 -24.13
N GLY A 15 -13.19 -20.16 -24.14
CA GLY A 15 -12.60 -21.12 -23.22
C GLY A 15 -13.02 -20.68 -21.82
N PHE A 16 -13.73 -21.54 -21.09
CA PHE A 16 -13.89 -21.36 -19.65
C PHE A 16 -12.48 -21.33 -19.09
N ASN A 17 -12.03 -20.15 -18.67
CA ASN A 17 -10.67 -19.95 -18.23
C ASN A 17 -10.51 -20.71 -16.91
N GLN A 18 -9.81 -21.85 -16.93
CA GLN A 18 -9.60 -22.68 -15.74
C GLN A 18 -8.48 -22.08 -14.88
N ALA A 19 -8.77 -20.94 -14.25
CA ALA A 19 -7.79 -20.09 -13.60
C ALA A 19 -7.51 -20.43 -12.13
N LEU A 20 -8.51 -20.92 -11.38
CA LEU A 20 -8.27 -21.44 -10.04
C LEU A 20 -7.49 -22.76 -10.10
N ILE A 21 -6.47 -22.91 -9.27
CA ILE A 21 -5.68 -24.15 -9.17
C ILE A 21 -5.34 -24.42 -7.71
N ILE A 22 -5.30 -25.70 -7.32
CA ILE A 22 -4.73 -26.10 -6.03
C ILE A 22 -3.21 -26.01 -6.17
N THR A 23 -2.55 -25.24 -5.31
CA THR A 23 -1.10 -24.99 -5.36
C THR A 23 -0.33 -25.71 -4.27
N GLU A 24 -0.94 -25.94 -3.11
CA GLU A 24 -0.27 -26.61 -2.00
C GLU A 24 -1.23 -27.42 -1.14
N ILE A 25 -0.78 -28.61 -0.73
CA ILE A 25 -1.44 -29.46 0.27
C ILE A 25 -0.39 -29.83 1.30
N ALA A 26 -0.66 -29.48 2.56
CA ALA A 26 0.32 -29.61 3.64
C ALA A 26 -0.08 -30.67 4.67
N ASP A 27 0.85 -31.60 4.95
CA ASP A 27 0.80 -32.52 6.09
C ASP A 27 2.14 -32.52 6.84
N PRO A 28 2.43 -31.52 7.69
CA PRO A 28 3.74 -31.41 8.32
C PRO A 28 4.17 -32.64 9.12
N ASN A 29 5.47 -32.88 9.15
CA ASN A 29 6.05 -33.90 10.01
C ASN A 29 6.01 -33.48 11.50
N GLY A 30 5.85 -34.47 12.38
CA GLY A 30 6.10 -34.35 13.82
C GLY A 30 4.87 -34.08 14.70
N SER A 31 5.08 -34.03 16.01
CA SER A 31 3.98 -33.93 16.98
C SER A 31 3.17 -32.63 16.84
N GLY A 32 1.83 -32.76 16.84
CA GLY A 32 0.91 -31.63 16.71
C GLY A 32 0.77 -31.09 15.27
N SER A 33 1.34 -31.78 14.27
CA SER A 33 1.28 -31.38 12.87
C SER A 33 -0.12 -31.32 12.27
N ALA A 34 -1.04 -32.16 12.74
CA ALA A 34 -2.43 -32.18 12.24
C ALA A 34 -3.12 -30.81 12.30
N ASN A 35 -2.76 -29.97 13.28
CA ASN A 35 -3.33 -28.63 13.44
C ASN A 35 -2.63 -27.55 12.60
N LYS A 36 -1.53 -27.90 11.92
CA LYS A 36 -0.74 -27.05 11.02
C LYS A 36 -1.02 -27.32 9.53
N ARG A 37 -1.90 -28.27 9.23
CA ARG A 37 -2.31 -28.64 7.87
C ARG A 37 -3.09 -27.50 7.20
N PHE A 38 -2.92 -27.37 5.89
CA PHE A 38 -3.70 -26.47 5.06
C PHE A 38 -3.79 -26.96 3.62
N ILE A 39 -4.73 -26.36 2.88
CA ILE A 39 -4.82 -26.45 1.42
C ILE A 39 -4.79 -25.02 0.89
N GLU A 40 -4.00 -24.79 -0.16
CA GLU A 40 -3.89 -23.51 -0.85
C GLU A 40 -4.47 -23.61 -2.27
N ILE A 41 -5.20 -22.55 -2.63
CA ILE A 41 -5.72 -22.33 -3.98
C ILE A 41 -5.20 -21.00 -4.49
N PHE A 42 -4.76 -20.94 -5.74
CA PHE A 42 -4.33 -19.72 -6.40
C PHE A 42 -5.27 -19.33 -7.54
N ASN A 43 -5.60 -18.05 -7.65
CA ASN A 43 -6.29 -17.49 -8.80
C ASN A 43 -5.29 -17.04 -9.87
N ASN A 44 -4.99 -17.91 -10.84
CA ASN A 44 -4.07 -17.62 -11.93
C ASN A 44 -4.70 -16.80 -13.07
N SER A 45 -5.58 -15.85 -12.76
CA SER A 45 -6.17 -14.93 -13.74
C SER A 45 -5.98 -13.47 -13.34
N ASN A 46 -6.26 -12.59 -14.30
CA ASN A 46 -6.26 -11.14 -14.16
C ASN A 46 -7.60 -10.56 -13.67
N SER A 47 -8.50 -11.39 -13.15
CA SER A 47 -9.80 -10.96 -12.64
C SER A 47 -10.11 -11.65 -11.32
N SER A 48 -10.89 -10.98 -10.47
CA SER A 48 -11.41 -11.61 -9.27
C SER A 48 -12.41 -12.72 -9.62
N ILE A 49 -12.46 -13.76 -8.78
CA ILE A 49 -13.33 -14.93 -8.95
C ILE A 49 -14.21 -15.08 -7.70
N ASP A 50 -15.52 -15.14 -7.90
CA ASP A 50 -16.47 -15.52 -6.85
C ASP A 50 -16.30 -17.01 -6.52
N LEU A 51 -15.92 -17.30 -5.28
CA LEU A 51 -15.64 -18.65 -4.82
C LEU A 51 -16.90 -19.42 -4.41
N THR A 52 -18.08 -18.80 -4.40
CA THR A 52 -19.31 -19.44 -3.89
C THR A 52 -19.82 -20.59 -4.76
N ASP A 53 -19.42 -20.68 -6.03
CA ASP A 53 -19.67 -21.86 -6.89
C ASP A 53 -18.57 -22.93 -6.78
N TYR A 54 -17.68 -22.85 -5.79
CA TYR A 54 -16.57 -23.79 -5.64
C TYR A 54 -16.58 -24.49 -4.28
N LYS A 55 -16.16 -25.76 -4.27
CA LYS A 55 -15.92 -26.53 -3.06
C LYS A 55 -14.59 -27.26 -3.14
N ILE A 56 -13.95 -27.46 -1.99
CA ILE A 56 -12.96 -28.53 -1.87
C ILE A 56 -13.68 -29.81 -1.49
N LYS A 57 -13.35 -30.89 -2.21
CA LYS A 57 -13.76 -32.25 -1.92
C LYS A 57 -12.54 -33.06 -1.52
N LYS A 58 -12.65 -33.78 -0.41
CA LYS A 58 -11.68 -34.77 0.06
C LYS A 58 -12.30 -36.16 -0.07
N TRP A 59 -11.61 -37.09 -0.72
CA TRP A 59 -11.93 -38.51 -0.59
C TRP A 59 -10.97 -39.16 0.39
N VAL A 60 -11.52 -39.93 1.33
CA VAL A 60 -10.72 -40.62 2.34
C VAL A 60 -9.98 -41.79 1.69
N GLY A 61 -8.64 -41.76 1.71
CA GLY A 61 -7.78 -42.84 1.25
C GLY A 61 -8.00 -44.09 2.08
N SER A 62 -8.67 -45.10 1.52
CA SER A 62 -8.81 -46.40 2.18
C SER A 62 -9.44 -47.42 1.23
N SER A 63 -8.86 -48.61 1.18
CA SER A 63 -9.46 -49.76 0.48
C SER A 63 -10.85 -50.18 1.02
N THR A 64 -11.30 -49.63 2.16
CA THR A 64 -12.57 -49.99 2.82
C THR A 64 -13.53 -48.82 3.03
N SER A 65 -13.09 -47.58 2.81
CA SER A 65 -13.93 -46.39 2.98
C SER A 65 -14.63 -46.02 1.67
N THR A 66 -15.85 -45.52 1.79
CA THR A 66 -16.57 -44.82 0.70
C THR A 66 -16.86 -43.36 1.05
N GLY A 67 -16.23 -42.87 2.13
CA GLY A 67 -16.50 -41.55 2.68
C GLY A 67 -15.80 -40.44 1.89
N SER A 68 -16.52 -39.36 1.61
CA SER A 68 -15.94 -38.10 1.15
C SER A 68 -16.46 -36.95 1.99
N ASN A 69 -15.64 -35.93 2.17
CA ASN A 69 -16.03 -34.68 2.82
C ASN A 69 -15.96 -33.53 1.81
N GLU A 70 -16.82 -32.54 1.98
CA GLU A 70 -16.84 -31.34 1.14
C GLU A 70 -16.89 -30.10 2.02
N SER A 71 -16.23 -29.03 1.58
CA SER A 71 -16.34 -27.70 2.17
C SER A 71 -16.55 -26.68 1.07
N THR A 72 -17.62 -25.89 1.16
CA THR A 72 -17.88 -24.80 0.21
C THR A 72 -16.94 -23.64 0.50
N LEU A 73 -16.35 -23.07 -0.54
CA LEU A 73 -15.49 -21.90 -0.46
C LEU A 73 -16.35 -20.64 -0.31
N GLN A 74 -15.76 -19.57 0.20
CA GLN A 74 -16.50 -18.36 0.56
C GLN A 74 -15.80 -17.11 0.04
N GLY A 75 -16.61 -16.11 -0.29
CA GLY A 75 -16.15 -14.79 -0.69
C GLY A 75 -15.63 -14.75 -2.12
N THR A 76 -14.79 -13.76 -2.38
CA THR A 76 -14.18 -13.50 -3.69
C THR A 76 -12.67 -13.61 -3.53
N LEU A 77 -12.02 -14.25 -4.49
CA LEU A 77 -10.57 -14.31 -4.58
C LEU A 77 -10.09 -13.36 -5.66
N GLU A 78 -9.34 -12.34 -5.26
CA GLU A 78 -8.77 -11.36 -6.19
C GLU A 78 -7.83 -12.00 -7.21
N ALA A 79 -7.56 -11.27 -8.29
CA ALA A 79 -6.62 -11.68 -9.33
C ALA A 79 -5.23 -11.97 -8.73
N TYR A 80 -4.62 -13.11 -9.08
CA TYR A 80 -3.30 -13.51 -8.61
C TYR A 80 -3.14 -13.52 -7.08
N SER A 81 -4.20 -13.93 -6.39
CA SER A 81 -4.24 -14.06 -4.93
C SER A 81 -4.42 -15.51 -4.49
N PHE A 82 -3.99 -15.77 -3.26
CA PHE A 82 -4.08 -17.07 -2.60
C PHE A 82 -5.31 -17.16 -1.69
N TYR A 83 -5.93 -18.33 -1.65
CA TYR A 83 -6.99 -18.71 -0.73
C TYR A 83 -6.56 -19.93 0.08
N ILE A 84 -6.34 -19.73 1.36
CA ILE A 84 -5.78 -20.73 2.27
C ILE A 84 -6.87 -21.23 3.21
N ILE A 85 -6.96 -22.55 3.31
CA ILE A 85 -7.95 -23.26 4.12
C ILE A 85 -7.20 -24.04 5.18
N ALA A 86 -7.49 -23.78 6.45
CA ALA A 86 -6.88 -24.47 7.60
C ALA A 86 -7.97 -25.01 8.55
N SER A 87 -7.62 -25.87 9.50
CA SER A 87 -8.58 -26.39 10.50
C SER A 87 -8.52 -25.66 11.85
N HIS A 88 -7.39 -25.03 12.18
CA HIS A 88 -7.15 -24.43 13.49
C HIS A 88 -6.56 -23.03 13.33
N ALA A 89 -7.40 -21.99 13.54
CA ALA A 89 -7.03 -20.60 13.30
C ALA A 89 -5.76 -20.17 14.07
N ASP A 90 -5.73 -20.40 15.39
CA ASP A 90 -4.63 -19.96 16.24
C ASP A 90 -3.33 -20.71 15.94
N THR A 91 -3.41 -22.03 15.72
CA THR A 91 -2.23 -22.84 15.38
C THR A 91 -1.69 -22.49 14.01
N PHE A 92 -2.54 -22.29 13.00
CA PHE A 92 -2.12 -21.84 11.68
C PHE A 92 -1.44 -20.47 11.78
N LYS A 93 -2.08 -19.48 12.40
CA LYS A 93 -1.55 -18.12 12.51
C LYS A 93 -0.23 -18.06 13.29
N SER A 94 -0.12 -18.80 14.39
CA SER A 94 1.15 -18.87 15.14
C SER A 94 2.26 -19.62 14.40
N THR A 95 1.91 -20.53 13.50
CA THR A 95 2.89 -21.30 12.70
C THR A 95 3.37 -20.50 11.49
N TYR A 96 2.42 -19.98 10.69
CA TYR A 96 2.69 -19.35 9.39
C TYR A 96 2.61 -17.82 9.42
N GLY A 97 2.29 -17.20 10.56
CA GLY A 97 2.41 -15.76 10.80
C GLY A 97 1.19 -14.91 10.42
N PHE A 98 0.29 -15.42 9.57
CA PHE A 98 -0.91 -14.72 9.11
C PHE A 98 -2.16 -15.60 9.20
N ALA A 99 -3.35 -14.99 9.07
CA ALA A 99 -4.62 -15.71 9.14
C ALA A 99 -4.96 -16.42 7.83
N ALA A 100 -5.42 -17.67 7.90
CA ALA A 100 -6.01 -18.38 6.76
C ALA A 100 -7.35 -17.72 6.33
N ASN A 101 -7.71 -17.85 5.06
CA ASN A 101 -8.95 -17.30 4.51
C ASN A 101 -10.19 -18.03 5.04
N GLN A 102 -10.08 -19.34 5.28
CA GLN A 102 -11.18 -20.16 5.77
C GLN A 102 -10.72 -21.17 6.82
N ILE A 103 -11.51 -21.31 7.88
CA ILE A 103 -11.28 -22.29 8.95
C ILE A 103 -12.35 -23.38 8.90
N THR A 104 -11.94 -24.63 8.62
CA THR A 104 -12.82 -25.80 8.55
C THR A 104 -12.05 -27.10 8.78
N SER A 105 -12.62 -28.02 9.56
CA SER A 105 -12.05 -29.36 9.75
C SER A 105 -12.56 -30.40 8.74
N ALA A 106 -13.58 -30.05 7.93
CA ALA A 106 -14.25 -31.00 7.05
C ALA A 106 -13.28 -31.64 6.04
N VAL A 107 -12.38 -30.85 5.47
CA VAL A 107 -11.46 -31.28 4.40
C VAL A 107 -9.99 -31.24 4.80
N ILE A 108 -9.61 -30.55 5.88
CA ILE A 108 -8.19 -30.38 6.29
C ILE A 108 -7.68 -31.54 7.18
N SER A 109 -8.42 -32.64 7.24
CA SER A 109 -8.09 -33.80 8.07
C SER A 109 -7.14 -34.79 7.40
N GLY A 110 -6.70 -34.57 6.15
CA GLY A 110 -5.95 -35.61 5.45
C GLY A 110 -4.53 -35.84 5.91
N ASN A 111 -4.13 -37.10 5.84
CA ASN A 111 -2.97 -37.67 6.50
C ASN A 111 -2.03 -38.36 5.49
N GLY A 112 -1.96 -37.80 4.27
CA GLY A 112 -0.97 -38.20 3.28
C GLY A 112 -1.44 -39.18 2.21
N ASP A 113 -2.50 -39.94 2.45
CA ASP A 113 -3.03 -40.97 1.54
C ASP A 113 -4.39 -40.60 0.91
N ASP A 114 -4.82 -39.34 1.07
CA ASP A 114 -6.12 -38.82 0.64
C ASP A 114 -6.06 -38.04 -0.68
N SER A 115 -7.12 -38.11 -1.48
CA SER A 115 -7.24 -37.32 -2.72
C SER A 115 -8.13 -36.10 -2.54
N TYR A 116 -7.84 -35.04 -3.28
CA TYR A 116 -8.54 -33.76 -3.21
C TYR A 116 -8.96 -33.27 -4.59
N ALA A 117 -10.08 -32.57 -4.66
CA ALA A 117 -10.46 -31.82 -5.83
C ALA A 117 -11.04 -30.46 -5.46
N LEU A 118 -10.76 -29.48 -6.31
CA LEU A 118 -11.65 -28.34 -6.48
C LEU A 118 -12.79 -28.80 -7.37
N ILE A 119 -14.03 -28.62 -6.92
CA ILE A 119 -15.24 -29.01 -7.67
C ILE A 119 -16.20 -27.83 -7.77
N TYR A 120 -17.05 -27.85 -8.80
CA TYR A 120 -18.17 -26.91 -8.87
C TYR A 120 -19.24 -27.27 -7.84
N ALA A 121 -19.71 -26.29 -7.08
CA ALA A 121 -20.79 -26.44 -6.12
C ALA A 121 -22.11 -26.77 -6.81
N SER A 122 -22.34 -26.19 -7.99
CA SER A 122 -23.58 -26.32 -8.78
C SER A 122 -23.86 -27.73 -9.30
N ASN A 123 -22.83 -28.50 -9.69
CA ASN A 123 -23.00 -29.80 -10.33
C ASN A 123 -22.07 -30.90 -9.80
N GLY A 124 -21.12 -30.58 -8.91
CA GLY A 124 -20.17 -31.52 -8.33
C GLY A 124 -19.10 -32.04 -9.30
N HIS A 125 -19.00 -31.50 -10.51
CA HIS A 125 -17.95 -31.87 -11.45
C HIS A 125 -16.58 -31.43 -10.93
N VAL A 126 -15.59 -32.29 -11.14
CA VAL A 126 -14.18 -31.99 -10.87
C VAL A 126 -13.73 -30.85 -11.77
N TYR A 127 -13.05 -29.90 -11.16
CA TYR A 127 -12.47 -28.74 -11.82
C TYR A 127 -10.94 -28.82 -11.79
N ASP A 128 -10.33 -29.07 -10.63
CA ASP A 128 -8.90 -29.37 -10.46
C ASP A 128 -8.73 -30.56 -9.52
N LEU A 129 -7.73 -31.41 -9.75
CA LEU A 129 -7.59 -32.70 -9.07
C LEU A 129 -6.16 -32.97 -8.58
N TYR A 130 -6.06 -33.38 -7.32
CA TYR A 130 -4.89 -34.00 -6.72
C TYR A 130 -5.22 -35.44 -6.30
N GLY A 131 -4.40 -36.41 -6.73
CA GLY A 131 -4.65 -37.84 -6.53
C GLY A 131 -5.79 -38.40 -7.40
N THR A 132 -6.28 -39.59 -7.08
CA THR A 132 -7.14 -40.37 -8.00
C THR A 132 -8.61 -39.91 -8.10
N GLY A 133 -9.04 -38.93 -7.30
CA GLY A 133 -10.42 -38.42 -7.29
C GLY A 133 -11.46 -39.42 -6.77
N ASN A 134 -11.03 -40.34 -5.92
CA ASN A 134 -11.85 -41.36 -5.29
C ASN A 134 -11.18 -41.87 -4.00
N ASN A 135 -11.79 -42.87 -3.35
CA ASN A 135 -11.32 -43.43 -2.07
C ASN A 135 -10.14 -44.40 -2.18
N THR A 136 -9.48 -44.52 -3.34
CA THR A 136 -8.27 -45.35 -3.48
C THR A 136 -7.25 -44.90 -2.45
N ASP A 137 -6.62 -45.87 -1.79
CA ASP A 137 -5.53 -45.65 -0.85
C ASP A 137 -4.29 -45.12 -1.59
N GLY A 138 -3.78 -43.96 -1.15
CA GLY A 138 -2.63 -43.29 -1.73
C GLY A 138 -1.27 -43.81 -1.27
N SER A 139 -1.21 -44.67 -0.24
CA SER A 139 0.07 -45.10 0.32
C SER A 139 1.00 -45.73 -0.73
N ASN A 140 2.29 -45.37 -0.69
CA ASN A 140 3.34 -45.80 -1.62
C ASN A 140 3.10 -45.41 -3.11
N THR A 141 2.26 -44.40 -3.37
CA THR A 141 2.00 -43.89 -4.73
C THR A 141 2.62 -42.51 -4.94
N GLY A 142 2.65 -42.03 -6.19
CA GLY A 142 3.22 -40.72 -6.53
C GLY A 142 2.44 -39.51 -6.01
N TRP A 143 1.30 -39.71 -5.32
CA TRP A 143 0.51 -38.66 -4.68
C TRP A 143 0.42 -38.84 -3.15
N GLU A 144 1.25 -39.72 -2.58
CA GLU A 144 1.39 -39.84 -1.12
C GLU A 144 2.20 -38.65 -0.57
N TYR A 145 1.61 -37.88 0.35
CA TYR A 145 2.20 -36.68 0.94
C TYR A 145 2.30 -36.75 2.48
N GLU A 146 2.25 -37.96 3.06
CA GLU A 146 2.31 -38.18 4.52
C GLU A 146 3.57 -37.56 5.12
N ASP A 147 3.40 -36.83 6.23
CA ASP A 147 4.47 -36.09 6.91
C ASP A 147 5.29 -35.19 5.96
N GLY A 148 4.66 -34.74 4.87
CA GLY A 148 5.27 -33.90 3.85
C GLY A 148 4.29 -32.93 3.19
N ARG A 149 4.49 -32.71 1.90
CA ARG A 149 3.87 -31.62 1.12
C ARG A 149 3.64 -32.07 -0.31
N ALA A 150 2.53 -31.65 -0.89
CA ALA A 150 2.37 -31.61 -2.34
C ALA A 150 2.30 -30.16 -2.81
N GLU A 151 3.24 -29.75 -3.66
CA GLU A 151 3.26 -28.45 -4.31
C GLU A 151 3.00 -28.61 -5.80
N ARG A 152 2.13 -27.78 -6.37
CA ARG A 152 1.92 -27.72 -7.81
C ARG A 152 3.22 -27.30 -8.48
N ASP A 153 3.65 -28.03 -9.51
CA ASP A 153 4.82 -27.65 -10.29
C ASP A 153 4.59 -26.30 -10.98
N GLY A 154 5.58 -25.41 -10.93
CA GLY A 154 5.45 -24.05 -11.45
C GLY A 154 5.17 -23.96 -12.96
N SER A 155 5.41 -25.02 -13.73
CA SER A 155 5.03 -25.09 -15.15
C SER A 155 3.54 -25.44 -15.36
N SER A 156 2.89 -25.98 -14.33
CA SER A 156 1.51 -26.50 -14.38
C SER A 156 0.49 -25.45 -13.95
N THR A 157 0.26 -24.50 -14.86
CA THR A 157 -0.47 -23.23 -14.63
C THR A 157 -1.97 -23.27 -14.88
N THR A 158 -2.53 -24.43 -15.24
CA THR A 158 -3.97 -24.61 -15.51
C THR A 158 -4.51 -25.77 -14.70
N ALA A 159 -5.78 -25.70 -14.30
CA ALA A 159 -6.45 -26.81 -13.62
C ALA A 159 -6.44 -28.10 -14.47
N SER A 160 -6.46 -29.25 -13.80
CA SER A 160 -6.57 -30.55 -14.44
C SER A 160 -7.64 -31.38 -13.75
N THR A 161 -8.57 -31.94 -14.53
CA THR A 161 -9.58 -32.86 -13.99
C THR A 161 -9.06 -34.30 -13.83
N VAL A 162 -7.78 -34.53 -14.11
CA VAL A 162 -7.12 -35.85 -14.04
C VAL A 162 -5.79 -35.75 -13.30
N TRP A 163 -5.44 -36.80 -12.56
CA TRP A 163 -4.15 -36.88 -11.89
C TRP A 163 -3.02 -36.99 -12.91
N LEU A 164 -2.08 -36.06 -12.84
CA LEU A 164 -0.83 -36.07 -13.59
C LEU A 164 0.30 -35.83 -12.59
N GLN A 165 1.11 -36.85 -12.38
CA GLN A 165 2.23 -36.75 -11.43
C GLN A 165 3.25 -35.67 -11.80
N ALA A 166 3.41 -35.38 -13.10
CA ALA A 166 4.31 -34.33 -13.56
C ALA A 166 3.84 -32.91 -13.16
N ASP A 167 2.58 -32.75 -12.75
CA ASP A 167 2.04 -31.47 -12.34
C ASP A 167 2.37 -31.13 -10.87
N TRP A 168 3.07 -32.02 -10.16
CA TRP A 168 3.26 -31.92 -8.70
C TRP A 168 4.66 -32.33 -8.25
N ASN A 169 5.22 -31.53 -7.35
CA ASN A 169 6.35 -31.89 -6.51
C ASN A 169 5.82 -32.43 -5.18
N VAL A 170 5.94 -33.75 -4.98
CA VAL A 170 5.39 -34.44 -3.81
C VAL A 170 6.53 -34.93 -2.91
N TYR A 171 6.46 -34.56 -1.65
CA TYR A 171 7.39 -34.90 -0.58
C TYR A 171 6.66 -35.65 0.52
N ASN A 172 7.29 -36.68 1.08
CA ASN A 172 6.77 -37.50 2.18
C ASN A 172 7.91 -38.15 2.98
N ASP A 173 7.61 -38.96 3.99
CA ASP A 173 8.61 -39.65 4.82
C ASP A 173 8.98 -41.08 4.35
N THR A 174 8.18 -41.67 3.45
CA THR A 174 8.37 -43.02 2.91
C THR A 174 9.17 -43.04 1.60
N GLY A 175 8.91 -42.10 0.71
CA GLY A 175 9.25 -42.12 -0.71
C GLY A 175 8.45 -43.18 -1.50
N GLY A 176 8.69 -43.23 -2.82
CA GLY A 176 8.10 -44.25 -3.69
C GLY A 176 7.04 -43.69 -4.63
N GLY A 177 6.63 -44.49 -5.63
CA GLY A 177 5.68 -44.02 -6.65
C GLY A 177 6.12 -42.78 -7.44
N GLY A 178 7.37 -42.33 -7.29
CA GLY A 178 7.95 -41.10 -7.84
C GLY A 178 7.74 -39.83 -6.99
N SER A 179 7.33 -39.96 -5.72
CA SER A 179 7.51 -38.90 -4.71
C SER A 179 8.95 -38.85 -4.18
N THR A 180 9.29 -37.78 -3.46
CA THR A 180 10.59 -37.58 -2.82
C THR A 180 10.52 -37.92 -1.33
N ASN A 181 11.38 -38.84 -0.86
CA ASN A 181 11.55 -39.09 0.57
C ASN A 181 12.29 -37.90 1.22
N SER A 182 11.53 -36.96 1.76
CA SER A 182 11.97 -35.78 2.49
C SER A 182 10.80 -35.29 3.35
N PRO A 183 10.68 -35.73 4.61
CA PRO A 183 9.68 -35.22 5.53
C PRO A 183 9.80 -33.70 5.67
N GLN A 184 8.68 -32.99 5.66
CA GLN A 184 8.65 -31.52 5.65
C GLN A 184 8.19 -30.96 7.00
N ASN A 185 8.98 -30.09 7.60
CA ASN A 185 8.75 -29.52 8.92
C ASN A 185 8.17 -28.10 8.82
N ALA A 186 6.93 -27.96 9.29
CA ALA A 186 6.35 -26.64 9.44
C ALA A 186 7.03 -25.87 10.57
N PRO A 187 7.31 -24.57 10.37
CA PRO A 187 6.89 -23.76 9.21
C PRO A 187 7.96 -23.55 8.12
N ASN A 188 9.14 -24.16 8.22
CA ASN A 188 10.28 -23.77 7.36
C ASN A 188 10.19 -24.33 5.94
N ASP A 189 9.50 -25.45 5.77
CA ASP A 189 9.41 -26.17 4.49
C ASP A 189 8.11 -25.86 3.70
N TYR A 190 7.39 -24.83 4.14
CA TYR A 190 6.08 -24.42 3.62
C TYR A 190 6.07 -22.91 3.41
N ASP A 191 5.42 -22.46 2.33
CA ASP A 191 5.37 -21.07 1.90
C ASP A 191 3.94 -20.64 1.52
N PRO A 192 2.92 -20.84 2.39
CA PRO A 192 1.57 -20.41 2.09
C PRO A 192 1.56 -18.91 1.77
N GLY A 193 0.89 -18.53 0.69
CA GLY A 193 0.88 -17.19 0.11
C GLY A 193 1.96 -16.96 -0.96
N HIS A 194 2.68 -18.00 -1.38
CA HIS A 194 3.63 -17.96 -2.49
C HIS A 194 3.58 -19.28 -3.26
N TRP A 195 3.78 -19.21 -4.58
CA TRP A 195 3.81 -20.40 -5.43
C TRP A 195 4.86 -20.25 -6.53
N THR A 196 5.65 -21.31 -6.74
CA THR A 196 6.75 -21.34 -7.71
C THR A 196 6.34 -21.05 -9.16
N GLY A 197 5.08 -21.29 -9.54
CA GLY A 197 4.55 -20.93 -10.87
C GLY A 197 4.13 -19.48 -11.03
N SER A 198 4.19 -18.70 -9.95
CA SER A 198 3.87 -17.27 -9.91
C SER A 198 4.87 -16.51 -9.02
N PRO A 199 6.20 -16.60 -9.30
CA PRO A 199 7.26 -16.17 -8.38
C PRO A 199 7.32 -14.65 -8.17
N ALA A 200 6.69 -13.87 -9.06
CA ALA A 200 6.57 -12.43 -8.88
C ALA A 200 5.54 -12.05 -7.80
N HIS A 201 4.66 -12.96 -7.37
CA HIS A 201 3.67 -12.68 -6.35
C HIS A 201 4.13 -13.20 -5.01
N ASP A 202 4.23 -12.31 -4.02
CA ASP A 202 4.74 -12.67 -2.70
C ASP A 202 3.88 -12.09 -1.59
N THR A 203 3.71 -12.86 -0.52
CA THR A 203 2.87 -12.49 0.62
C THR A 203 3.73 -12.17 1.82
N TRP A 204 3.44 -11.03 2.45
CA TRP A 204 3.98 -10.73 3.77
C TRP A 204 3.32 -11.62 4.81
N HIS A 205 4.11 -12.46 5.47
CA HIS A 205 3.66 -13.30 6.58
C HIS A 205 4.12 -12.80 7.96
N GLY A 206 5.17 -11.96 8.02
CA GLY A 206 5.56 -11.24 9.24
C GLY A 206 5.87 -12.14 10.44
N ARG A 207 6.54 -13.27 10.23
CA ARG A 207 6.82 -14.27 11.29
C ARG A 207 7.99 -13.88 12.18
N THR A 208 8.94 -13.12 11.65
CA THR A 208 10.20 -12.81 12.32
C THR A 208 10.19 -11.42 12.95
N SER A 209 9.72 -10.40 12.23
CA SER A 209 9.74 -9.00 12.69
C SER A 209 8.80 -8.12 11.87
N THR A 210 8.74 -6.83 12.16
CA THR A 210 8.05 -5.82 11.32
C THR A 210 8.89 -5.34 10.14
N SER A 211 10.20 -5.62 10.08
CA SER A 211 11.11 -5.05 9.07
C SER A 211 10.85 -5.61 7.67
N TRP A 212 10.51 -4.73 6.72
CA TRP A 212 10.27 -5.06 5.31
C TRP A 212 11.44 -5.81 4.66
N SER A 213 12.67 -5.40 4.94
CA SER A 213 13.88 -5.97 4.35
C SER A 213 14.30 -7.32 4.93
N ASN A 214 13.60 -7.82 5.95
CA ASN A 214 13.88 -9.13 6.52
C ASN A 214 13.23 -10.24 5.67
N ASN A 215 14.06 -10.97 4.93
CA ASN A 215 13.69 -12.17 4.15
C ASN A 215 12.78 -13.15 4.90
N GLY A 216 12.98 -13.33 6.22
CA GLY A 216 12.18 -14.23 7.04
C GLY A 216 10.75 -13.75 7.32
N ASN A 217 10.29 -12.67 6.69
CA ASN A 217 8.92 -12.19 6.76
C ASN A 217 8.11 -12.41 5.46
N TRP A 218 8.74 -12.93 4.42
CA TRP A 218 8.17 -13.10 3.08
C TRP A 218 8.02 -14.57 2.73
N SER A 219 6.87 -14.94 2.14
CA SER A 219 6.58 -16.34 1.81
C SER A 219 7.60 -16.91 0.82
N SER A 220 8.12 -16.10 -0.11
CA SER A 220 9.23 -16.50 -1.00
C SER A 220 10.55 -16.79 -0.28
N GLY A 221 10.72 -16.35 0.98
CA GLY A 221 11.97 -16.35 1.70
C GLY A 221 12.96 -15.24 1.29
N THR A 222 12.52 -14.27 0.50
CA THR A 222 13.31 -13.12 0.04
C THR A 222 12.53 -11.82 0.09
N ALA A 223 13.17 -10.72 0.48
CA ALA A 223 12.53 -9.40 0.43
C ALA A 223 12.23 -8.99 -1.04
N PRO A 224 11.06 -8.38 -1.31
CA PRO A 224 10.64 -8.00 -2.65
C PRO A 224 11.58 -7.02 -3.34
N VAL A 225 11.67 -7.16 -4.66
CA VAL A 225 12.35 -6.24 -5.57
C VAL A 225 11.36 -5.57 -6.53
N SER A 226 11.86 -4.68 -7.40
CA SER A 226 11.03 -3.84 -8.28
C SER A 226 10.10 -4.58 -9.26
N SER A 227 10.32 -5.88 -9.49
CA SER A 227 9.45 -6.72 -10.33
C SER A 227 8.29 -7.36 -9.57
N ASP A 228 8.32 -7.34 -8.24
CA ASP A 228 7.47 -8.18 -7.42
C ASP A 228 6.16 -7.48 -7.07
N LYS A 229 5.15 -8.30 -6.83
CA LYS A 229 3.77 -7.94 -6.59
C LYS A 229 3.41 -8.40 -5.19
N VAL A 230 3.33 -7.42 -4.31
CA VAL A 230 3.25 -7.66 -2.88
C VAL A 230 1.81 -7.76 -2.41
N HIS A 231 1.56 -8.76 -1.56
CA HIS A 231 0.30 -9.00 -0.88
C HIS A 231 0.47 -8.83 0.64
N VAL A 232 -0.21 -7.85 1.23
CA VAL A 232 -0.19 -7.60 2.68
C VAL A 232 -1.54 -7.96 3.30
N ARG A 233 -1.54 -9.01 4.13
CA ARG A 233 -2.72 -9.51 4.86
C ARG A 233 -2.57 -9.26 6.35
N GLN A 234 -3.57 -9.66 7.15
CA GLN A 234 -3.45 -9.67 8.59
C GLN A 234 -2.34 -10.63 9.04
N SER A 235 -1.23 -10.06 9.51
CA SER A 235 -0.10 -10.79 10.08
C SER A 235 0.03 -10.55 11.58
N THR A 236 0.98 -11.23 12.21
CA THR A 236 1.35 -11.01 13.61
C THR A 236 2.19 -9.76 13.76
N ASN A 237 3.16 -9.56 12.86
CA ASN A 237 3.93 -8.33 12.73
C ASN A 237 3.58 -7.68 11.40
N SER A 238 2.99 -6.48 11.40
CA SER A 238 2.72 -5.73 10.17
C SER A 238 4.02 -5.20 9.56
N PRO A 239 4.14 -5.11 8.22
CA PRO A 239 5.32 -4.57 7.56
C PRO A 239 5.53 -3.09 7.86
N ILE A 240 6.78 -2.75 8.14
CA ILE A 240 7.32 -1.39 8.26
C ILE A 240 8.47 -1.26 7.26
N ILE A 241 8.33 -0.31 6.33
CA ILE A 241 9.40 0.13 5.44
C ILE A 241 10.17 1.26 6.14
N SER A 242 11.45 1.04 6.43
CA SER A 242 12.35 2.01 7.09
C SER A 242 13.51 2.47 6.20
N ASP A 243 13.53 2.01 4.95
CA ASP A 243 14.57 2.31 3.94
C ASP A 243 13.91 2.44 2.56
N GLU A 244 14.66 2.85 1.54
CA GLU A 244 14.15 2.94 0.16
C GLU A 244 13.92 1.55 -0.46
N ASN A 245 12.71 1.32 -0.96
CA ASN A 245 12.27 0.09 -1.59
C ASN A 245 11.48 0.39 -2.87
N SER A 246 11.50 -0.57 -3.81
CA SER A 246 10.68 -0.51 -5.01
C SER A 246 10.07 -1.86 -5.33
N ILE A 247 8.82 -1.84 -5.78
CA ILE A 247 8.02 -3.01 -6.17
C ILE A 247 7.25 -2.72 -7.46
N SER A 248 6.68 -3.76 -8.07
CA SER A 248 5.69 -3.60 -9.14
C SER A 248 4.37 -3.16 -8.52
N ASP A 249 3.63 -4.07 -7.89
CA ASP A 249 2.27 -3.82 -7.43
C ASP A 249 2.16 -4.01 -5.91
N LEU A 250 1.22 -3.31 -5.27
CA LEU A 250 0.92 -3.47 -3.84
C LEU A 250 -0.57 -3.72 -3.64
N THR A 251 -0.92 -4.85 -3.03
CA THR A 251 -2.28 -5.13 -2.57
C THR A 251 -2.31 -5.30 -1.07
N ILE A 252 -3.01 -4.40 -0.37
CA ILE A 252 -3.30 -4.50 1.06
C ILE A 252 -4.75 -4.94 1.22
N TYR A 253 -4.96 -6.11 1.84
CA TYR A 253 -6.29 -6.67 2.09
C TYR A 253 -6.97 -5.97 3.28
N SER A 254 -8.29 -6.14 3.44
CA SER A 254 -9.10 -5.37 4.42
C SER A 254 -8.65 -5.42 5.89
N SER A 255 -7.90 -6.45 6.28
CA SER A 255 -7.31 -6.59 7.62
C SER A 255 -5.78 -6.53 7.62
N GLY A 256 -5.18 -6.21 6.46
CA GLY A 256 -3.77 -5.91 6.32
C GLY A 256 -3.48 -4.48 6.75
N THR A 257 -2.31 -4.30 7.36
CA THR A 257 -1.80 -3.00 7.77
C THR A 257 -0.36 -2.91 7.29
N MET A 258 0.05 -1.76 6.79
CA MET A 258 1.42 -1.48 6.38
C MET A 258 1.79 -0.05 6.76
N THR A 259 3.05 0.15 7.16
CA THR A 259 3.60 1.46 7.48
C THR A 259 4.83 1.75 6.61
N ILE A 260 4.88 2.95 6.05
CA ILE A 260 6.12 3.58 5.57
C ILE A 260 6.56 4.50 6.70
N ASP A 261 7.64 4.13 7.38
CA ASP A 261 8.16 4.89 8.51
C ASP A 261 8.72 6.24 8.05
N LYS A 262 9.03 7.13 8.99
CA LYS A 262 9.57 8.47 8.73
C LYS A 262 10.86 8.46 7.88
N ASP A 263 11.63 7.39 7.95
CA ASP A 263 12.88 7.18 7.18
C ASP A 263 12.65 6.31 5.92
N GLY A 264 11.43 5.77 5.75
CA GLY A 264 11.08 4.83 4.71
C GLY A 264 10.66 5.48 3.40
N ALA A 265 10.95 4.79 2.30
CA ALA A 265 10.49 5.21 0.97
C ALA A 265 10.03 4.01 0.14
N LEU A 266 8.89 4.16 -0.53
CA LEU A 266 8.34 3.15 -1.44
C LEU A 266 8.00 3.74 -2.80
N THR A 267 8.61 3.18 -3.84
CA THR A 267 8.14 3.35 -5.23
C THR A 267 7.36 2.12 -5.69
N ALA A 268 6.07 2.28 -5.99
CA ALA A 268 5.26 1.28 -6.68
C ALA A 268 5.19 1.63 -8.17
N ASN A 269 5.75 0.76 -9.01
CA ASN A 269 5.79 0.96 -10.47
C ASN A 269 4.47 0.63 -11.15
N GLY A 270 3.67 -0.24 -10.52
CA GLY A 270 2.37 -0.76 -10.92
C GLY A 270 1.23 -0.19 -10.08
N GLU A 271 0.16 -0.96 -9.91
CA GLU A 271 -1.05 -0.54 -9.21
C GLU A 271 -0.91 -0.70 -7.68
N ILE A 272 -1.42 0.28 -6.92
CA ILE A 272 -1.64 0.15 -5.48
C ILE A 272 -3.14 -0.01 -5.22
N ILE A 273 -3.51 -1.16 -4.66
CA ILE A 273 -4.85 -1.45 -4.16
C ILE A 273 -4.78 -1.51 -2.64
N ASN A 274 -5.37 -0.53 -1.95
CA ASN A 274 -5.46 -0.53 -0.50
C ASN A 274 -6.92 -0.70 -0.04
N ASN A 275 -7.26 -1.90 0.43
CA ASN A 275 -8.52 -2.18 1.12
C ASN A 275 -8.38 -2.19 2.65
N GLY A 276 -7.15 -2.16 3.16
CA GLY A 276 -6.82 -2.16 4.59
C GLY A 276 -6.27 -0.82 5.04
N THR A 277 -5.11 -0.82 5.71
CA THR A 277 -4.46 0.38 6.22
C THR A 277 -3.06 0.56 5.62
N LEU A 278 -2.81 1.73 5.03
CA LEU A 278 -1.48 2.17 4.59
C LEU A 278 -1.17 3.50 5.27
N THR A 279 -0.23 3.47 6.20
CA THR A 279 0.18 4.64 6.98
C THR A 279 1.55 5.12 6.51
N ILE A 280 1.72 6.44 6.40
CA ILE A 280 2.99 7.10 6.13
C ILE A 280 3.28 8.01 7.32
N GLU A 281 4.41 7.78 7.98
CA GLU A 281 4.82 8.52 9.17
C GLU A 281 5.69 9.72 8.83
N SER A 282 5.65 10.73 9.67
CA SER A 282 6.64 11.82 9.69
C SER A 282 7.03 12.13 11.13
N ASP A 283 8.19 12.77 11.29
CA ASP A 283 8.67 13.29 12.56
C ASP A 283 9.05 14.77 12.38
N SER A 284 9.79 15.34 13.33
CA SER A 284 10.23 16.73 13.26
C SER A 284 10.98 17.06 11.98
N ASP A 285 11.86 16.17 11.52
CA ASP A 285 12.86 16.42 10.48
C ASP A 285 12.96 15.30 9.43
N GLU A 286 12.16 14.24 9.55
CA GLU A 286 12.03 13.20 8.53
C GLU A 286 10.58 12.97 8.11
N SER A 287 10.40 12.40 6.93
CA SER A 287 9.08 12.06 6.41
C SER A 287 9.15 10.87 5.47
N GLY A 288 8.29 9.90 5.74
CA GLY A 288 8.09 8.75 4.87
C GLY A 288 7.60 9.21 3.50
N SER A 289 7.94 8.44 2.47
CA SER A 289 7.68 8.82 1.09
C SER A 289 7.05 7.68 0.29
N LEU A 290 5.91 7.97 -0.35
CA LEU A 290 5.24 7.06 -1.27
C LEU A 290 5.15 7.69 -2.67
N ILE A 291 5.65 6.99 -3.69
CA ILE A 291 5.49 7.36 -5.09
C ILE A 291 4.80 6.21 -5.83
N ALA A 292 3.62 6.48 -6.38
CA ALA A 292 2.93 5.59 -7.30
C ALA A 292 3.20 6.04 -8.75
N LYS A 293 3.58 5.14 -9.66
CA LYS A 293 3.88 5.50 -11.07
C LYS A 293 2.73 5.21 -12.04
N LEU A 294 1.85 4.27 -11.73
CA LEU A 294 0.55 4.16 -12.41
C LEU A 294 -0.50 4.98 -11.69
N ALA A 295 -1.55 5.40 -12.40
CA ALA A 295 -2.63 6.24 -11.89
C ALA A 295 -3.54 5.55 -10.84
N SER A 296 -2.97 5.01 -9.77
CA SER A 296 -3.65 4.52 -8.59
C SER A 296 -3.85 5.65 -7.58
N THR A 297 -5.05 5.75 -7.01
CA THR A 297 -5.40 6.73 -5.98
C THR A 297 -5.86 6.00 -4.71
N PRO A 298 -4.97 5.25 -4.03
CA PRO A 298 -5.34 4.50 -2.83
C PRO A 298 -5.74 5.46 -1.70
N SER A 299 -6.58 4.96 -0.77
CA SER A 299 -6.72 5.62 0.52
C SER A 299 -5.42 5.44 1.30
N ILE A 300 -4.91 6.51 1.93
CA ILE A 300 -3.74 6.49 2.80
C ILE A 300 -4.02 7.29 4.07
N THR A 301 -3.26 7.03 5.12
CA THR A 301 -3.17 7.89 6.30
C THR A 301 -1.76 8.49 6.35
N TYR A 302 -1.65 9.81 6.29
CA TYR A 302 -0.40 10.53 6.49
C TYR A 302 -0.37 11.16 7.88
N ASN A 303 0.54 10.70 8.74
CA ASN A 303 0.73 11.21 10.09
C ASN A 303 1.71 12.38 10.05
N ASN A 304 1.18 13.61 10.05
CA ASN A 304 1.99 14.82 9.98
C ASN A 304 2.44 15.25 11.37
N TYR A 305 3.74 15.44 11.60
CA TYR A 305 4.27 15.94 12.86
C TYR A 305 3.88 17.41 13.09
N VAL A 306 3.24 17.72 14.22
CA VAL A 306 2.74 19.04 14.59
C VAL A 306 3.20 19.42 16.00
N TYR A 307 3.59 20.68 16.18
CA TYR A 307 4.01 21.23 17.46
C TYR A 307 2.81 21.73 18.28
N SER A 308 2.86 21.61 19.61
CA SER A 308 1.83 22.19 20.49
C SER A 308 2.14 23.59 21.00
N GLY A 309 3.40 24.03 20.87
CA GLY A 309 3.87 25.35 21.29
C GLY A 309 3.81 26.44 20.22
N GLU A 310 3.79 26.03 18.95
CA GLU A 310 4.06 26.90 17.79
C GLU A 310 3.17 26.48 16.63
N TRP A 311 2.86 27.43 15.74
CA TRP A 311 2.15 27.16 14.50
C TRP A 311 3.11 26.59 13.45
N LYS A 312 2.70 25.52 12.78
CA LYS A 312 3.41 24.91 11.64
C LYS A 312 2.64 25.16 10.36
N LEU A 313 3.35 25.44 9.26
CA LEU A 313 2.76 25.42 7.93
C LEU A 313 2.75 24.00 7.36
N ILE A 314 1.57 23.52 6.96
CA ILE A 314 1.37 22.18 6.41
C ILE A 314 0.72 22.22 5.04
N GLY A 315 0.97 21.17 4.27
CA GLY A 315 0.22 20.79 3.07
C GLY A 315 -0.54 19.50 3.35
N LEU A 316 -1.41 19.10 2.43
CA LEU A 316 -2.26 17.93 2.59
C LEU A 316 -2.01 16.93 1.44
N PRO A 317 -1.36 15.79 1.69
CA PRO A 317 -1.09 14.78 0.66
C PRO A 317 -2.31 13.92 0.29
N VAL A 318 -3.48 14.25 0.83
CA VAL A 318 -4.74 13.50 0.67
C VAL A 318 -5.90 14.45 0.36
N THR A 319 -6.95 13.89 -0.24
CA THR A 319 -8.25 14.53 -0.46
C THR A 319 -9.35 13.80 0.31
N GLY A 320 -10.46 14.50 0.60
CA GLY A 320 -11.62 13.93 1.29
C GLY A 320 -11.59 14.03 2.82
N GLU A 321 -10.51 14.58 3.37
CA GLU A 321 -10.38 14.87 4.81
C GLU A 321 -11.29 16.03 5.25
N VAL A 322 -11.74 16.02 6.50
CA VAL A 322 -12.54 17.09 7.10
C VAL A 322 -11.98 17.51 8.47
N VAL A 323 -12.38 18.69 8.95
CA VAL A 323 -11.86 19.23 10.22
C VAL A 323 -12.30 18.40 11.43
N ASP A 324 -13.53 17.86 11.41
CA ASP A 324 -14.09 16.98 12.44
C ASP A 324 -13.26 15.71 12.69
N ASP A 325 -12.52 15.23 11.67
CA ASP A 325 -11.71 14.01 11.79
C ASP A 325 -10.36 14.26 12.50
N ILE A 326 -9.90 15.51 12.56
CA ILE A 326 -8.56 15.88 13.06
C ILE A 326 -8.57 16.79 14.29
N ASP A 327 -9.65 17.54 14.53
CA ASP A 327 -9.67 18.65 15.48
C ASP A 327 -9.55 18.25 16.95
N ASP A 328 -9.94 17.03 17.31
CA ASP A 328 -9.71 16.45 18.65
C ASP A 328 -8.21 16.42 19.04
N ASN A 329 -7.31 16.44 18.05
CA ASN A 329 -5.85 16.49 18.27
C ASN A 329 -5.28 17.92 18.25
N LEU A 330 -6.11 18.91 17.95
CA LEU A 330 -5.71 20.30 17.76
C LEU A 330 -6.07 21.18 18.96
N LEU A 331 -5.35 22.29 19.11
CA LEU A 331 -5.73 23.29 20.09
C LEU A 331 -7.11 23.87 19.72
N ALA A 332 -7.99 24.08 20.70
CA ALA A 332 -9.31 24.68 20.46
C ALA A 332 -9.52 25.94 21.31
N ASN A 333 -10.22 26.93 20.74
CA ASN A 333 -10.65 28.14 21.44
C ASN A 333 -12.12 28.41 21.11
N GLY A 334 -13.01 28.13 22.07
CA GLY A 334 -14.44 28.17 21.82
C GLY A 334 -14.84 27.16 20.75
N SER A 335 -15.40 27.63 19.64
CA SER A 335 -15.81 26.80 18.50
C SER A 335 -14.78 26.78 17.36
N LYS A 336 -13.56 27.27 17.60
CA LYS A 336 -12.48 27.27 16.60
C LYS A 336 -11.48 26.16 16.86
N SER A 337 -11.06 25.50 15.79
CA SER A 337 -9.96 24.54 15.77
C SER A 337 -8.68 25.23 15.32
N ALA A 338 -7.53 24.81 15.84
CA ALA A 338 -6.21 25.33 15.48
C ALA A 338 -5.69 24.72 14.18
N ILE A 339 -6.52 24.85 13.15
CA ILE A 339 -6.17 24.69 11.75
C ILE A 339 -6.83 25.81 10.96
N GLY A 340 -6.07 26.45 10.07
CA GLY A 340 -6.53 27.61 9.35
C GLY A 340 -5.79 27.81 8.04
N TYR A 341 -6.31 28.72 7.22
CA TYR A 341 -5.71 29.09 5.94
C TYR A 341 -5.40 30.59 5.92
N TYR A 342 -4.47 30.97 5.03
CA TYR A 342 -4.21 32.37 4.75
C TYR A 342 -5.23 32.90 3.74
N ASP A 343 -6.02 33.89 4.14
CA ASP A 343 -6.93 34.61 3.27
C ASP A 343 -6.19 35.77 2.60
N ASN A 344 -5.79 35.55 1.34
CA ASN A 344 -5.04 36.54 0.57
C ASN A 344 -5.77 37.88 0.46
N ALA A 345 -7.09 37.86 0.25
CA ALA A 345 -7.89 39.06 -0.01
C ALA A 345 -7.98 39.95 1.23
N ASN A 346 -8.04 39.33 2.41
CA ASN A 346 -8.05 40.04 3.69
C ASN A 346 -6.65 40.25 4.29
N GLY A 347 -5.64 39.54 3.78
CA GLY A 347 -4.26 39.58 4.28
C GLY A 347 -4.14 39.04 5.70
N SER A 348 -4.98 38.06 6.06
CA SER A 348 -5.14 37.57 7.43
C SER A 348 -5.37 36.06 7.49
N TRP A 349 -5.16 35.48 8.66
CA TRP A 349 -5.46 34.08 8.92
C TRP A 349 -6.93 33.87 9.26
N ALA A 350 -7.50 32.76 8.77
CA ALA A 350 -8.86 32.35 9.06
C ALA A 350 -8.86 30.88 9.50
N THR A 351 -9.46 30.62 10.67
CA THR A 351 -9.51 29.29 11.28
C THR A 351 -10.88 28.63 11.12
N PHE A 352 -10.86 27.31 11.02
CA PHE A 352 -12.06 26.50 10.86
C PHE A 352 -12.79 26.29 12.19
N ASN A 353 -14.06 25.91 12.08
CA ASN A 353 -14.84 25.56 13.27
C ASN A 353 -14.57 24.11 13.69
N THR A 354 -14.57 23.86 14.99
CA THR A 354 -14.57 22.50 15.53
C THR A 354 -15.82 21.74 15.06
N GLY A 355 -15.69 20.46 14.78
CA GLY A 355 -16.77 19.58 14.34
C GLY A 355 -17.27 19.84 12.91
N SER A 356 -16.48 20.53 12.09
CA SER A 356 -16.87 20.82 10.71
C SER A 356 -16.68 19.60 9.80
N THR A 357 -17.77 19.18 9.18
CA THR A 357 -17.84 18.04 8.24
C THR A 357 -17.82 18.49 6.78
N SER A 358 -17.36 19.72 6.51
CA SER A 358 -17.35 20.29 5.17
C SER A 358 -16.18 19.76 4.34
N GLY A 359 -16.48 18.93 3.34
CA GLY A 359 -15.48 18.39 2.40
C GLY A 359 -14.85 19.41 1.42
N THR A 360 -15.05 20.71 1.63
CA THR A 360 -14.46 21.78 0.82
C THR A 360 -13.53 22.70 1.60
N GLU A 361 -13.37 22.49 2.91
CA GLU A 361 -12.50 23.32 3.76
C GLU A 361 -11.03 22.92 3.63
N LEU A 362 -10.78 21.61 3.69
CA LEU A 362 -9.45 21.01 3.55
C LEU A 362 -9.26 20.55 2.10
N VAL A 363 -8.43 21.30 1.37
CA VAL A 363 -8.15 21.13 -0.05
C VAL A 363 -6.66 20.83 -0.18
N ASN A 364 -6.35 19.74 -0.87
CA ASN A 364 -4.99 19.17 -0.94
C ASN A 364 -3.90 20.14 -1.45
N THR A 365 -4.25 21.09 -2.32
CA THR A 365 -3.29 22.02 -2.94
C THR A 365 -3.08 23.32 -2.15
N ARG A 366 -3.88 23.56 -1.12
CA ARG A 366 -3.76 24.74 -0.26
C ARG A 366 -2.83 24.41 0.89
N GLY A 367 -2.03 25.38 1.33
CA GLY A 367 -1.31 25.24 2.59
C GLY A 367 -2.15 25.75 3.76
N TYR A 368 -1.86 25.26 4.95
CA TYR A 368 -2.57 25.57 6.18
C TYR A 368 -1.58 25.89 7.30
N GLU A 369 -2.01 26.67 8.27
CA GLU A 369 -1.37 26.67 9.59
C GLU A 369 -2.06 25.63 10.48
N ILE A 370 -1.30 24.95 11.33
CA ILE A 370 -1.83 23.96 12.27
C ILE A 370 -1.06 23.99 13.58
N ARG A 371 -1.73 23.66 14.68
CA ARG A 371 -1.12 23.53 16.00
C ARG A 371 -1.80 22.47 16.86
N ALA A 372 -0.98 21.62 17.48
CA ALA A 372 -1.46 20.53 18.33
C ALA A 372 -1.95 21.04 19.70
N ALA A 373 -2.83 20.27 20.33
CA ALA A 373 -3.50 20.68 21.57
C ALA A 373 -2.56 20.84 22.78
N SER A 374 -1.76 19.81 23.10
CA SER A 374 -1.07 19.72 24.39
C SER A 374 0.39 19.30 24.33
N SER A 375 0.79 18.49 23.35
CA SER A 375 2.17 18.01 23.16
C SER A 375 2.51 17.96 21.68
N ASN A 376 3.80 18.08 21.36
CA ASN A 376 4.26 17.72 20.02
C ASN A 376 3.91 16.25 19.75
N GLY A 377 3.57 15.95 18.51
CA GLY A 377 3.17 14.61 18.08
C GLY A 377 2.61 14.66 16.67
N THR A 378 1.93 13.61 16.23
CA THR A 378 1.36 13.56 14.87
C THR A 378 -0.13 13.88 14.87
N VAL A 379 -0.58 14.50 13.79
CA VAL A 379 -1.99 14.62 13.42
C VAL A 379 -2.19 13.80 12.16
N SER A 380 -3.12 12.86 12.20
CA SER A 380 -3.40 11.92 11.10
C SER A 380 -4.33 12.54 10.08
N PHE A 381 -3.91 12.58 8.82
CA PHE A 381 -4.75 12.96 7.68
C PHE A 381 -5.03 11.71 6.85
N THR A 382 -6.28 11.25 6.82
CA THR A 382 -6.73 10.07 6.08
C THR A 382 -7.60 10.47 4.91
N GLY A 383 -7.25 9.98 3.73
CA GLY A 383 -8.04 10.27 2.54
C GLY A 383 -7.46 9.64 1.29
N THR A 384 -8.00 10.06 0.15
CA THR A 384 -7.58 9.56 -1.16
C THR A 384 -6.30 10.28 -1.60
N MET A 385 -5.24 9.53 -1.83
CA MET A 385 -4.01 10.01 -2.46
C MET A 385 -4.30 10.47 -3.89
N LEU A 386 -3.68 11.55 -4.32
CA LEU A 386 -3.67 11.94 -5.74
C LEU A 386 -2.44 11.39 -6.43
N ASN A 387 -2.63 10.95 -7.67
CA ASN A 387 -1.53 10.52 -8.53
C ASN A 387 -1.75 11.01 -9.96
N SER A 388 -1.61 12.32 -10.13
CA SER A 388 -1.77 13.03 -11.40
C SER A 388 -1.15 14.43 -11.29
N ASP A 389 -0.67 14.97 -12.41
CA ASP A 389 -0.30 16.37 -12.51
C ASP A 389 -1.43 17.32 -12.07
N LEU A 390 -1.13 18.23 -11.15
CA LEU A 390 -2.03 19.28 -10.69
C LEU A 390 -1.60 20.60 -11.30
N THR A 391 -2.17 20.97 -12.45
CA THR A 391 -1.76 22.15 -13.24
C THR A 391 -2.60 23.41 -13.00
N ASN A 392 -3.62 23.34 -12.14
CA ASN A 392 -4.60 24.40 -11.92
C ASN A 392 -4.72 24.77 -10.44
N VAL A 393 -3.59 24.92 -9.74
CA VAL A 393 -3.60 25.43 -8.35
C VAL A 393 -3.68 26.94 -8.38
N ALA A 394 -4.87 27.48 -8.16
CA ALA A 394 -5.13 28.91 -8.26
C ALA A 394 -4.32 29.72 -7.24
N ILE A 395 -3.72 30.81 -7.72
CA ILE A 395 -3.07 31.85 -6.94
C ILE A 395 -3.61 33.22 -7.33
N THR A 396 -3.71 34.13 -6.36
CA THR A 396 -4.29 35.47 -6.56
C THR A 396 -3.32 36.59 -6.21
N THR A 397 -3.54 37.73 -6.84
CA THR A 397 -2.99 39.02 -6.49
C THR A 397 -4.08 39.87 -5.85
N GLU A 398 -3.71 40.63 -4.83
CA GLU A 398 -4.69 41.33 -4.01
C GLU A 398 -4.22 42.75 -3.70
N THR A 399 -5.18 43.62 -3.41
CA THR A 399 -4.89 44.99 -2.97
C THR A 399 -5.12 45.12 -1.46
N SER A 400 -4.46 46.09 -0.83
CA SER A 400 -4.54 46.30 0.63
C SER A 400 -5.99 46.31 1.15
N PRO A 401 -6.31 45.56 2.22
CA PRO A 401 -5.40 44.94 3.18
C PRO A 401 -4.75 43.61 2.74
N GLY A 402 -5.22 43.03 1.63
CA GLY A 402 -4.69 41.80 1.07
C GLY A 402 -3.27 41.91 0.50
N SER A 403 -2.74 40.78 0.07
CA SER A 403 -1.43 40.69 -0.56
C SER A 403 -1.34 39.56 -1.58
N ASN A 404 -0.34 39.64 -2.48
CA ASN A 404 -0.07 38.58 -3.45
C ASN A 404 0.61 37.35 -2.83
N TRP A 405 0.74 37.30 -1.50
CA TRP A 405 1.24 36.11 -0.81
C TRP A 405 0.17 35.03 -0.83
N ASN A 406 0.54 33.87 -1.36
CA ASN A 406 -0.33 32.71 -1.47
C ASN A 406 0.30 31.56 -0.68
N LEU A 407 -0.49 30.95 0.21
CA LEU A 407 -0.08 29.76 0.95
C LEU A 407 -0.52 28.49 0.19
N VAL A 408 0.46 27.74 -0.31
CA VAL A 408 0.25 26.48 -1.04
C VAL A 408 0.90 25.33 -0.26
N GLY A 409 0.53 24.09 -0.59
CA GLY A 409 1.04 22.90 0.09
C GLY A 409 1.49 21.83 -0.88
N ASN A 410 2.48 21.05 -0.48
CA ASN A 410 2.86 19.85 -1.23
C ASN A 410 1.68 18.86 -1.23
N PRO A 411 1.08 18.56 -2.40
CA PRO A 411 -0.10 17.72 -2.51
C PRO A 411 0.22 16.22 -2.59
N TYR A 412 1.50 15.84 -2.63
CA TYR A 412 1.94 14.46 -2.78
C TYR A 412 2.41 13.86 -1.45
N PRO A 413 2.24 12.55 -1.22
CA PRO A 413 2.85 11.84 -0.10
C PRO A 413 4.34 11.53 -0.35
N SER A 414 5.01 12.34 -1.17
CA SER A 414 6.43 12.26 -1.49
C SER A 414 7.07 13.64 -1.46
N PHE A 415 8.39 13.69 -1.56
CA PHE A 415 9.09 14.97 -1.65
C PHE A 415 8.89 15.56 -3.05
N VAL A 416 8.77 16.88 -3.12
CA VAL A 416 8.70 17.64 -4.37
C VAL A 416 9.99 18.40 -4.57
N ARG A 417 10.60 18.24 -5.74
CA ARG A 417 11.75 19.05 -6.16
C ARG A 417 11.42 20.54 -6.13
N MET A 418 12.16 21.32 -5.36
CA MET A 418 11.90 22.74 -5.14
C MET A 418 12.67 23.64 -6.11
N THR A 419 14.00 23.45 -6.15
CA THR A 419 14.99 24.28 -6.85
C THR A 419 15.66 23.47 -7.97
N ASP A 420 16.55 24.08 -8.75
CA ASP A 420 17.35 23.40 -9.77
C ASP A 420 18.50 22.56 -9.19
N ASP A 421 18.86 22.77 -7.92
CA ASP A 421 19.80 21.95 -7.15
C ASP A 421 19.19 20.64 -6.62
N SER A 422 17.87 20.49 -6.73
CA SER A 422 17.14 19.27 -6.34
C SER A 422 17.38 18.04 -7.24
N GLY A 423 18.39 18.10 -8.12
CA GLY A 423 18.79 17.04 -9.04
C GLY A 423 18.03 17.02 -10.37
N ASP A 424 17.12 17.97 -10.61
CA ASP A 424 16.47 18.19 -11.91
C ASP A 424 16.25 19.69 -12.17
N THR A 425 16.95 20.22 -13.18
CA THR A 425 16.91 21.64 -13.55
C THR A 425 15.68 22.04 -14.37
N THR A 426 14.84 21.08 -14.74
CA THR A 426 13.63 21.28 -15.57
C THR A 426 12.36 21.00 -14.78
N ASN A 427 12.32 19.92 -14.00
CA ASN A 427 11.14 19.44 -13.29
C ASN A 427 11.23 19.73 -11.79
N ASN A 428 11.30 21.01 -11.44
CA ASN A 428 11.21 21.49 -10.07
C ASN A 428 10.16 22.60 -9.94
N PHE A 429 9.69 22.83 -8.73
CA PHE A 429 8.57 23.71 -8.45
C PHE A 429 8.81 25.14 -8.93
N LEU A 430 9.96 25.74 -8.62
CA LEU A 430 10.27 27.12 -9.04
C LEU A 430 10.39 27.22 -10.55
N LYS A 431 11.08 26.27 -11.20
CA LYS A 431 11.28 26.29 -12.65
C LYS A 431 10.00 26.18 -13.45
N VAL A 432 9.11 25.26 -13.07
CA VAL A 432 7.84 25.04 -13.76
C VAL A 432 6.87 26.20 -13.55
N ASN A 433 6.97 26.88 -12.41
CA ASN A 433 6.07 27.97 -12.01
C ASN A 433 6.65 29.38 -12.18
N ALA A 434 7.82 29.53 -12.79
CA ALA A 434 8.53 30.81 -12.94
C ALA A 434 7.64 31.93 -13.50
N SER A 435 6.77 31.66 -14.49
CA SER A 435 5.87 32.71 -15.05
C SER A 435 4.71 33.12 -14.13
N ALA A 436 4.41 32.29 -13.13
CA ALA A 436 3.30 32.51 -12.19
C ALA A 436 3.77 33.21 -10.90
N ILE A 437 5.03 33.03 -10.54
CA ILE A 437 5.68 33.65 -9.39
C ILE A 437 6.35 34.96 -9.86
N ASP A 438 6.31 36.01 -9.03
CA ASP A 438 6.93 37.29 -9.39
C ASP A 438 8.46 37.19 -9.43
N ASP A 439 9.09 37.62 -10.53
CA ASP A 439 10.55 37.58 -10.72
C ASP A 439 11.34 38.24 -9.57
N THR A 440 10.77 39.21 -8.84
CA THR A 440 11.43 39.89 -7.72
C THR A 440 11.40 39.09 -6.42
N ALA A 441 10.59 38.03 -6.38
CA ALA A 441 10.32 37.16 -5.24
C ALA A 441 10.15 35.68 -5.68
N GLU A 442 10.88 35.26 -6.72
CA GLU A 442 10.87 33.89 -7.25
C GLU A 442 11.56 32.93 -6.27
N ALA A 443 10.84 32.57 -5.22
CA ALA A 443 11.33 31.73 -4.14
C ALA A 443 10.17 31.04 -3.42
N VAL A 444 10.50 29.98 -2.69
CA VAL A 444 9.66 29.38 -1.65
C VAL A 444 9.99 30.04 -0.32
N TYR A 445 8.94 30.37 0.46
CA TYR A 445 9.08 31.04 1.75
C TYR A 445 8.52 30.15 2.86
N GLY A 446 9.38 29.72 3.78
CA GLY A 446 9.03 28.88 4.93
C GLY A 446 9.12 29.61 6.25
N TRP A 447 8.29 29.25 7.22
CA TRP A 447 8.23 29.90 8.53
C TRP A 447 8.96 29.09 9.62
N ASP A 448 10.16 29.50 10.04
CA ASP A 448 11.00 28.76 11.00
C ASP A 448 10.55 28.85 12.48
N GLY A 449 9.37 29.41 12.76
CA GLY A 449 8.90 29.73 14.11
C GLY A 449 9.24 31.15 14.58
N THR A 450 10.19 31.83 13.92
CA THR A 450 10.69 33.18 14.27
C THR A 450 10.65 34.16 13.10
N SER A 451 11.03 33.71 11.90
CA SER A 451 11.16 34.46 10.65
C SER A 451 10.83 33.59 9.45
N TYR A 452 10.70 34.23 8.28
CA TYR A 452 10.61 33.51 7.02
C TYR A 452 11.99 33.27 6.41
N ASP A 453 12.31 32.00 6.16
CA ASP A 453 13.45 31.57 5.34
C ASP A 453 13.06 31.58 3.86
N ILE A 454 14.01 31.92 3.00
CA ILE A 454 13.84 32.05 1.54
C ILE A 454 14.62 30.93 0.86
N TYR A 455 13.99 30.19 -0.05
CA TYR A 455 14.62 29.13 -0.84
C TYR A 455 14.43 29.41 -2.33
N ASP A 456 15.52 29.66 -3.06
CA ASP A 456 15.49 29.97 -4.49
C ASP A 456 16.57 29.19 -5.27
N HIS A 457 16.69 29.48 -6.57
CA HIS A 457 17.66 28.86 -7.48
C HIS A 457 19.13 29.24 -7.22
N ASP A 458 19.40 30.33 -6.49
CA ASP A 458 20.78 30.81 -6.27
C ASP A 458 21.33 30.36 -4.89
N ASP A 459 20.58 29.55 -4.15
CA ASP A 459 20.89 29.20 -2.76
C ASP A 459 21.81 27.98 -2.64
N ASP A 460 23.06 28.16 -3.07
CA ASP A 460 24.16 27.17 -3.10
C ASP A 460 24.68 26.74 -1.70
N ALA A 461 24.01 27.12 -0.60
CA ALA A 461 24.53 26.85 0.74
C ALA A 461 24.44 25.36 1.08
N SER A 462 25.61 24.72 1.24
CA SER A 462 25.72 23.30 1.54
C SER A 462 24.87 22.89 2.75
N GLY A 463 23.95 21.94 2.54
CA GLY A 463 23.09 21.39 3.59
C GLY A 463 21.74 22.08 3.76
N ARG A 464 21.38 23.03 2.87
CA ARG A 464 20.00 23.53 2.81
C ARG A 464 19.09 22.53 2.08
N PRO A 465 17.80 22.47 2.43
CA PRO A 465 16.86 21.58 1.77
C PRO A 465 16.43 22.12 0.41
N ASP A 466 16.54 21.28 -0.62
CA ASP A 466 16.08 21.55 -2.01
C ASP A 466 14.80 20.78 -2.36
N LEU A 467 14.22 20.10 -1.38
CA LEU A 467 13.06 19.24 -1.52
C LEU A 467 11.99 19.66 -0.53
N ILE A 468 10.76 19.88 -0.99
CA ILE A 468 9.60 20.15 -0.12
C ILE A 468 9.10 18.81 0.40
N ALA A 469 9.14 18.60 1.71
CA ALA A 469 8.66 17.36 2.32
C ALA A 469 7.15 17.16 2.11
N PRO A 470 6.65 15.91 2.10
CA PRO A 470 5.20 15.68 2.15
C PRO A 470 4.61 16.34 3.40
N GLY A 471 3.32 16.71 3.34
CA GLY A 471 2.66 17.37 4.45
C GLY A 471 3.15 18.79 4.77
N THR A 472 3.96 19.42 3.91
CA THR A 472 4.54 20.75 4.16
C THR A 472 3.87 21.86 3.34
N GLY A 473 3.59 22.99 4.00
CA GLY A 473 3.02 24.19 3.41
C GLY A 473 4.06 25.30 3.30
N PHE A 474 3.90 26.18 2.31
CA PHE A 474 4.83 27.28 2.06
C PHE A 474 4.19 28.44 1.31
N PHE A 475 4.77 29.63 1.48
CA PHE A 475 4.33 30.82 0.77
C PHE A 475 5.07 31.00 -0.56
N ILE A 476 4.35 31.58 -1.52
CA ILE A 476 4.88 32.13 -2.77
C ILE A 476 4.26 33.50 -3.03
N TYR A 477 4.91 34.31 -3.86
CA TYR A 477 4.40 35.63 -4.26
C TYR A 477 3.90 35.62 -5.71
N ALA A 478 2.61 35.82 -5.92
CA ALA A 478 2.00 35.76 -7.24
C ALA A 478 2.35 37.00 -8.10
N ALA A 479 2.72 36.74 -9.35
CA ALA A 479 2.91 37.80 -10.37
C ALA A 479 1.57 38.35 -10.90
N SER A 480 0.53 37.51 -10.94
CA SER A 480 -0.81 37.82 -11.42
C SER A 480 -1.81 36.76 -10.94
N ASP A 481 -3.11 36.99 -11.12
CA ASP A 481 -4.14 35.96 -10.93
C ASP A 481 -3.94 34.85 -11.97
N THR A 482 -3.46 33.70 -11.53
CA THR A 482 -3.08 32.57 -12.40
C THR A 482 -3.06 31.26 -11.62
N ASN A 483 -2.43 30.22 -12.17
CA ASN A 483 -2.22 28.94 -11.50
C ASN A 483 -0.73 28.61 -11.37
N VAL A 484 -0.41 27.87 -10.31
CA VAL A 484 0.81 27.07 -10.21
C VAL A 484 0.51 25.59 -10.46
N SER A 485 1.55 24.84 -10.74
CA SER A 485 1.54 23.43 -11.09
C SER A 485 2.41 22.61 -10.14
N PHE A 486 1.89 21.47 -9.70
CA PHE A 486 2.65 20.39 -9.09
C PHE A 486 2.58 19.18 -10.02
N THR A 487 3.66 18.87 -10.74
CA THR A 487 3.69 17.74 -11.68
C THR A 487 4.28 16.49 -11.05
N GLU A 488 3.86 15.30 -11.47
CA GLU A 488 4.39 14.03 -11.00
C GLU A 488 5.89 13.89 -11.30
N ALA A 489 6.39 14.54 -12.35
CA ALA A 489 7.81 14.60 -12.67
C ALA A 489 8.67 15.27 -11.57
N MET A 490 8.06 16.08 -10.70
CA MET A 490 8.76 16.70 -9.57
C MET A 490 8.93 15.74 -8.38
N GLN A 491 8.16 14.66 -8.30
CA GLN A 491 8.20 13.73 -7.15
C GLN A 491 9.55 13.02 -7.04
N VAL A 492 10.04 12.88 -5.82
CA VAL A 492 11.27 12.17 -5.47
C VAL A 492 11.20 11.64 -4.04
N HIS A 493 12.02 10.65 -3.73
CA HIS A 493 12.34 10.30 -2.35
C HIS A 493 13.46 11.20 -1.84
N SER A 494 13.58 11.40 -0.52
CA SER A 494 14.67 12.19 0.03
C SER A 494 15.87 11.33 0.40
N GLY A 495 17.08 11.85 0.15
CA GLY A 495 18.33 11.31 0.71
C GLY A 495 18.78 12.04 1.99
N GLY A 496 17.97 12.97 2.52
CA GLY A 496 18.29 13.80 3.69
C GLY A 496 17.07 14.54 4.29
N ILE A 497 17.32 15.55 5.11
CA ILE A 497 16.25 16.38 5.73
C ILE A 497 15.64 17.28 4.64
N GLY A 498 14.33 17.18 4.42
CA GLY A 498 13.63 18.07 3.48
C GLY A 498 13.29 19.41 4.11
N PHE A 499 12.65 20.27 3.32
CA PHE A 499 12.04 21.50 3.80
C PHE A 499 10.74 21.14 4.52
N HIS A 500 10.65 21.42 5.82
CA HIS A 500 9.50 21.13 6.71
C HIS A 500 8.75 22.37 7.19
N GLY A 501 8.95 23.51 6.52
CA GLY A 501 8.30 24.76 6.89
C GLY A 501 8.92 25.42 8.13
N SER A 502 9.39 24.67 9.15
CA SER A 502 9.66 25.20 10.50
C SER A 502 11.07 24.96 11.12
N LEU A 503 12.05 24.41 10.40
CA LEU A 503 13.30 23.93 11.04
C LEU A 503 14.63 24.32 10.38
N ALA A 504 14.67 25.06 9.28
CA ALA A 504 15.93 25.27 8.56
C ALA A 504 16.43 26.72 8.67
N ASN A 505 16.93 27.10 9.85
CA ASN A 505 17.62 28.37 10.09
C ASN A 505 18.78 28.55 9.09
N GLY A 506 18.54 29.33 8.04
CA GLY A 506 19.52 29.63 6.99
C GLY A 506 20.35 30.86 7.32
N SER A 507 21.68 30.76 7.21
CA SER A 507 22.57 31.93 7.27
C SER A 507 22.57 32.64 5.90
N GLU A 508 21.79 33.72 5.74
CA GLU A 508 21.69 34.48 4.47
C GLU A 508 23.01 35.13 3.99
N THR A 509 23.17 35.17 2.66
CA THR A 509 23.58 36.39 1.93
C THR A 509 22.73 36.67 0.68
N ARG A 510 21.82 37.66 0.82
CA ARG A 510 21.36 38.66 -0.18
C ARG A 510 20.42 38.25 -1.34
N ARG A 511 19.13 38.12 -1.03
CA ARG A 511 18.00 38.82 -1.67
C ARG A 511 17.07 39.34 -0.57
N SER A 512 16.56 40.58 -0.63
CA SER A 512 15.77 41.16 0.47
C SER A 512 14.32 41.43 0.07
N ALA A 513 13.43 40.48 0.36
CA ALA A 513 12.00 40.72 0.47
C ALA A 513 11.65 40.93 1.96
N LYS A 514 11.00 42.04 2.31
CA LYS A 514 10.50 42.23 3.69
C LYS A 514 9.10 41.65 3.79
N VAL A 515 9.03 40.35 4.05
CA VAL A 515 7.77 39.66 4.35
C VAL A 515 7.43 39.90 5.81
N THR A 516 6.55 40.86 6.10
CA THR A 516 5.95 41.00 7.43
C THR A 516 4.53 40.42 7.38
N ILE A 517 4.41 39.11 7.58
CA ILE A 517 3.11 38.47 7.82
C ILE A 517 2.85 38.55 9.31
N ARG A 518 1.89 39.39 9.72
CA ARG A 518 1.44 39.42 11.12
C ARG A 518 0.38 38.34 11.31
N MET A 519 0.73 37.27 12.02
CA MET A 519 -0.25 36.32 12.55
C MET A 519 -1.08 37.03 13.63
N ASN A 520 -2.30 37.43 13.26
CA ASN A 520 -3.34 37.81 14.21
C ASN A 520 -4.43 36.75 14.07
N ASP A 521 -4.48 35.81 14.99
CA ASP A 521 -5.46 34.73 15.00
C ASP A 521 -6.33 34.81 16.29
N GLU A 522 -7.39 34.00 16.34
CA GLU A 522 -8.29 33.94 17.51
C GLU A 522 -7.65 33.26 18.74
N PHE A 523 -6.43 32.73 18.62
CA PHE A 523 -5.68 31.98 19.64
C PHE A 523 -4.51 32.79 20.27
N LEU A 524 -4.04 33.87 19.63
CA LEU A 524 -2.92 34.71 20.06
C LEU A 524 -3.12 36.20 19.73
N SER A 525 -3.10 37.05 20.77
CA SER A 525 -3.13 38.52 20.67
C SER A 525 -1.74 39.18 20.66
N LYS A 526 -0.73 38.53 20.08
CA LYS A 526 0.64 39.09 20.02
C LYS A 526 1.12 39.28 18.58
N ASN A 527 1.23 40.55 18.20
CA ASN A 527 1.90 40.98 16.98
C ASN A 527 3.36 40.48 16.99
N LEU A 528 3.69 39.53 16.12
CA LEU A 528 5.06 39.26 15.69
C LEU A 528 5.32 40.07 14.41
N ARG A 529 6.49 40.74 14.36
CA ARG A 529 6.85 41.77 13.38
C ARG A 529 7.93 41.29 12.46
#